data_AF-A0A0N4U275-F1
#
_entry.id   AF-A0A0N4U275-F1
#
_cell.length_a   1.000
_cell.length_b   1.000
_cell.length_c   1.000
_cell.angle_alpha   90.00
_cell.angle_beta   90.00
_cell.angle_gamma   90.00
#
_symmetry.space_group_name_H-M   'P 1'
#
loop_
_entity.id
_entity.type
_entity.pdbx_description
1 polymer ?
#
loop_
_entity_poly.entity_id
_entity_poly.type
_entity_poly.pdbx_seq_one_letter_code
_entity_poly.pdbx_strand_id
1 'polypeptide(L)'
;MLSIFLLFPNLCLSVCPDTNKCIARIRQLTADSRRFWFGDRWKDRCMRRDRDPIECYNPYQLQSFHNIGSRLFRVRTYHSEFLQNLHIFPRVTYRIRPDLNKQVLEVDPDMDPVEPFTTRYLPDIRWPNMDPNISYVIVIIDVGFSTLNYLAFDFPKNTKILRHYEVSENFRFSTNPIAILIFVQNPEMNFLSNNIFVSNLSELFDLPKFMLNNRLETNLVGMNVLLVTTDAFAIEKQRIRGIVDNCHALIERKLRFDDRWNFVKTFPLKEMDSWLSVDYFQPYSSIEFCCEKFQLKEATIPLDPLGDGTLASAAVHSEPRVSAMKIMQNSPNYQRNARDFLGFVPVDRRFTVVLFEPESEHLYWMVTDIPSTSLAASNIHDGTTVARYISPVPTIPRNCSYLVFMLFLQSHSSYSTTITMTYHTGHVLRSSLCYKNCPQRTEFDIEKFKSLHQLQISAINWMKVCYDVYEGSRQIAALLTIQDNQPVCMIDINE
;
A
#
# COMPACT_ATOMS: atom_id res chain seq x y z
N MET A 1 -3.35 -30.20 36.73
CA MET A 1 -3.55 -31.09 35.56
C MET A 1 -2.95 -30.41 34.35
N LEU A 2 -1.97 -31.04 33.70
CA LEU A 2 -1.45 -30.59 32.41
C LEU A 2 -2.55 -30.67 31.36
N SER A 3 -2.90 -29.55 30.73
CA SER A 3 -3.63 -29.55 29.46
C SER A 3 -2.67 -29.08 28.39
N ILE A 4 -1.90 -30.04 27.87
CA ILE A 4 -1.14 -29.92 26.62
C ILE A 4 -2.18 -29.75 25.51
N PHE A 5 -2.49 -28.51 25.14
CA PHE A 5 -3.23 -28.24 23.91
C PHE A 5 -2.28 -28.48 22.74
N LEU A 6 -2.42 -29.68 22.19
CA LEU A 6 -1.84 -30.17 20.95
C LEU A 6 -1.96 -29.12 19.84
N LEU A 7 -0.80 -28.59 19.46
CA LEU A 7 -0.52 -28.03 18.15
C LEU A 7 -0.81 -29.10 17.09
N PHE A 8 -2.05 -29.19 16.62
CA PHE A 8 -2.32 -29.80 15.33
C PHE A 8 -1.94 -28.77 14.26
N PRO A 9 -0.87 -29.00 13.46
CA PRO A 9 -0.62 -28.14 12.31
C PRO A 9 -1.84 -28.27 11.41
N ASN A 10 -2.44 -27.14 11.04
CA ASN A 10 -3.57 -27.08 10.13
C ASN A 10 -3.31 -28.03 8.97
N LEU A 11 -4.01 -29.17 9.01
CA LEU A 11 -4.09 -30.11 7.92
C LEU A 11 -4.54 -29.29 6.72
N CYS A 12 -3.86 -29.47 5.59
CA CYS A 12 -4.34 -29.05 4.28
C CYS A 12 -5.84 -29.33 4.19
N LEU A 13 -6.65 -28.28 4.31
CA LEU A 13 -8.06 -28.35 3.96
C LEU A 13 -8.08 -28.83 2.51
N SER A 14 -8.72 -29.98 2.36
CA SER A 14 -8.61 -30.87 1.22
C SER A 14 -8.91 -30.15 -0.08
N VAL A 15 -7.95 -30.21 -1.00
CA VAL A 15 -8.12 -30.15 -2.44
C VAL A 15 -9.44 -30.80 -2.85
N CYS A 16 -10.22 -30.12 -3.69
CA CYS A 16 -11.40 -30.67 -4.30
C CYS A 16 -11.17 -32.06 -4.92
N PRO A 17 -11.68 -33.15 -4.29
CA PRO A 17 -11.39 -34.51 -4.75
C PRO A 17 -12.21 -34.88 -5.99
N ASP A 18 -13.30 -34.16 -6.26
CA ASP A 18 -14.25 -34.42 -7.34
C ASP A 18 -14.18 -33.32 -8.40
N THR A 19 -13.54 -33.63 -9.52
CA THR A 19 -13.39 -32.74 -10.68
C THR A 19 -14.73 -32.16 -11.15
N ASN A 20 -15.80 -32.95 -11.15
CA ASN A 20 -17.10 -32.49 -11.66
C ASN A 20 -17.74 -31.45 -10.73
N LYS A 21 -17.65 -31.67 -9.41
CA LYS A 21 -18.11 -30.69 -8.42
C LYS A 21 -17.33 -29.38 -8.53
N CYS A 22 -16.02 -29.46 -8.73
CA CYS A 22 -15.20 -28.27 -8.91
C CYS A 22 -15.51 -27.49 -10.17
N ILE A 23 -15.69 -28.17 -11.30
CA ILE A 23 -16.11 -27.50 -12.54
C ILE A 23 -17.48 -26.85 -12.36
N ALA A 24 -18.42 -27.51 -11.68
CA ALA A 24 -19.72 -26.92 -11.35
C ALA A 24 -19.57 -25.67 -10.46
N ARG A 25 -18.66 -25.70 -9.48
CA ARG A 25 -18.37 -24.55 -8.62
C ARG A 25 -17.74 -23.39 -9.38
N ILE A 26 -16.80 -23.67 -10.28
CA ILE A 26 -16.22 -22.68 -11.19
C ILE A 26 -17.32 -22.04 -12.03
N ARG A 27 -18.23 -22.82 -12.65
CA ARG A 27 -19.34 -22.28 -13.44
C ARG A 27 -20.22 -21.32 -12.64
N GLN A 28 -20.56 -21.67 -11.39
CA GLN A 28 -21.31 -20.78 -10.49
C GLN A 28 -20.52 -19.50 -10.17
N LEU A 29 -19.25 -19.65 -9.78
CA LEU A 29 -18.37 -18.53 -9.44
C LEU A 29 -18.21 -17.56 -10.62
N THR A 30 -18.12 -18.09 -11.84
CA THR A 30 -17.95 -17.27 -13.04
C THR A 30 -19.18 -16.46 -13.41
N ALA A 31 -20.36 -16.94 -13.03
CA ALA A 31 -21.64 -16.28 -13.30
C ALA A 31 -22.07 -15.27 -12.23
N ASP A 32 -21.50 -15.33 -11.02
CA ASP A 32 -21.89 -14.48 -9.89
C ASP A 32 -21.51 -13.01 -10.09
N SER A 33 -22.52 -12.16 -10.32
CA SER A 33 -22.35 -10.72 -10.54
C SER A 33 -22.25 -9.87 -9.26
N ARG A 34 -22.44 -10.48 -8.08
CA ARG A 34 -22.45 -9.78 -6.79
C ARG A 34 -21.19 -10.01 -5.97
N ARG A 35 -20.39 -11.02 -6.30
CA ARG A 35 -19.20 -11.43 -5.53
C ARG A 35 -18.00 -10.49 -5.68
N PHE A 36 -17.83 -9.84 -6.83
CA PHE A 36 -16.62 -9.08 -7.14
C PHE A 36 -16.85 -7.57 -7.17
N TRP A 37 -15.79 -6.79 -6.92
CA TRP A 37 -15.86 -5.33 -6.79
C TRP A 37 -16.30 -4.60 -8.06
N PHE A 38 -16.13 -5.22 -9.22
CA PHE A 38 -16.57 -4.72 -10.52
C PHE A 38 -18.01 -5.12 -10.90
N GLY A 39 -18.70 -5.83 -10.00
CA GLY A 39 -20.04 -6.34 -10.25
C GLY A 39 -21.14 -5.27 -10.21
N ASP A 40 -22.39 -5.73 -10.13
CA ASP A 40 -23.57 -4.84 -10.22
C ASP A 40 -23.55 -3.71 -9.18
N ARG A 41 -22.97 -3.97 -8.00
CA ARG A 41 -22.87 -3.00 -6.89
C ARG A 41 -21.78 -1.95 -7.07
N TRP A 42 -20.90 -2.10 -8.06
CA TRP A 42 -19.82 -1.14 -8.33
C TRP A 42 -20.39 0.24 -8.65
N LYS A 43 -21.38 0.30 -9.55
CA LYS A 43 -22.01 1.55 -10.00
C LYS A 43 -22.66 2.31 -8.85
N ASP A 44 -23.41 1.62 -8.01
CA ASP A 44 -24.09 2.21 -6.85
C ASP A 44 -23.12 2.77 -5.80
N ARG A 45 -21.98 2.09 -5.62
CA ARG A 45 -20.91 2.53 -4.71
C ARG A 45 -20.14 3.73 -5.28
N CYS A 46 -19.85 3.69 -6.58
CA CYS A 46 -18.91 4.61 -7.24
C CYS A 46 -19.55 5.78 -7.98
N MET A 47 -20.88 5.91 -7.96
CA MET A 47 -21.58 7.12 -8.40
C MET A 47 -21.76 8.17 -7.29
N ARG A 48 -21.35 7.86 -6.05
CA ARG A 48 -21.43 8.77 -4.91
C ARG A 48 -20.35 9.86 -4.95
N ARG A 49 -20.57 10.96 -4.22
CA ARG A 49 -19.63 12.10 -4.13
C ARG A 49 -18.42 11.80 -3.23
N ASP A 50 -18.64 11.03 -2.18
CA ASP A 50 -17.70 10.60 -1.14
C ASP A 50 -17.00 9.26 -1.48
N ARG A 51 -16.94 8.91 -2.76
CA ARG A 51 -16.34 7.64 -3.19
C ARG A 51 -14.83 7.67 -3.02
N ASP A 52 -14.27 6.53 -2.60
CA ASP A 52 -12.84 6.28 -2.72
C ASP A 52 -12.50 6.06 -4.21
N PRO A 53 -11.70 6.95 -4.81
CA PRO A 53 -11.38 6.83 -6.22
C PRO A 53 -10.44 5.64 -6.53
N ILE A 54 -9.69 5.10 -5.55
CA ILE A 54 -8.90 3.86 -5.68
C ILE A 54 -9.82 2.65 -5.80
N GLU A 55 -10.70 2.45 -4.82
CA GLU A 55 -11.65 1.33 -4.84
C GLU A 55 -12.59 1.40 -6.05
N CYS A 56 -12.87 2.62 -6.54
CA CYS A 56 -13.73 2.85 -7.69
C CYS A 56 -13.02 2.81 -9.06
N TYR A 57 -11.70 2.68 -9.12
CA TYR A 57 -11.00 2.62 -10.40
C TYR A 57 -11.41 1.35 -11.18
N ASN A 58 -12.04 1.52 -12.34
CA ASN A 58 -12.49 0.42 -13.20
C ASN A 58 -12.24 0.81 -14.67
N PRO A 59 -11.41 0.05 -15.41
CA PRO A 59 -11.10 0.38 -16.81
C PRO A 59 -12.37 0.59 -17.63
N TYR A 60 -12.45 1.70 -18.36
CA TYR A 60 -13.66 2.13 -19.07
C TYR A 60 -14.22 1.03 -19.99
N GLN A 61 -13.33 0.33 -20.69
CA GLN A 61 -13.66 -0.78 -21.60
C GLN A 61 -14.21 -2.02 -20.90
N LEU A 62 -14.13 -2.10 -19.57
CA LEU A 62 -14.58 -3.23 -18.75
C LEU A 62 -15.81 -2.93 -17.88
N GLN A 63 -16.29 -1.69 -17.86
CA GLN A 63 -17.36 -1.26 -16.94
C GLN A 63 -18.71 -1.93 -17.20
N SER A 64 -18.96 -2.42 -18.41
CA SER A 64 -20.22 -3.10 -18.79
C SER A 64 -20.27 -4.59 -18.44
N PHE A 65 -19.24 -5.14 -17.80
CA PHE A 65 -19.10 -6.57 -17.53
C PHE A 65 -18.99 -6.81 -16.02
N HIS A 66 -19.98 -7.50 -15.46
CA HIS A 66 -20.23 -7.52 -14.02
C HIS A 66 -19.88 -8.84 -13.32
N ASN A 67 -19.43 -9.85 -14.05
CA ASN A 67 -18.94 -11.12 -13.48
C ASN A 67 -17.70 -11.61 -14.25
N ILE A 68 -17.05 -12.68 -13.78
CA ILE A 68 -15.83 -13.19 -14.42
C ILE A 68 -16.12 -13.60 -15.87
N GLY A 69 -17.21 -14.31 -16.12
CA GLY A 69 -17.56 -14.79 -17.46
C GLY A 69 -17.77 -13.64 -18.46
N SER A 70 -18.59 -12.66 -18.12
CA SER A 70 -18.83 -11.47 -18.95
C SER A 70 -17.54 -10.69 -19.23
N ARG A 71 -16.62 -10.60 -18.26
CA ARG A 71 -15.33 -9.91 -18.43
C ARG A 71 -14.37 -10.68 -19.30
N LEU A 72 -14.21 -11.98 -19.05
CA LEU A 72 -13.35 -12.84 -19.86
C LEU A 72 -13.83 -12.87 -21.30
N PHE A 73 -15.12 -13.13 -21.54
CA PHE A 73 -15.66 -13.32 -22.89
C PHE A 73 -16.18 -12.03 -23.54
N ARG A 74 -16.07 -10.86 -22.87
CA ARG A 74 -16.53 -9.55 -23.36
C ARG A 74 -18.00 -9.53 -23.82
N VAL A 75 -18.85 -10.25 -23.11
CA VAL A 75 -20.30 -10.33 -23.37
C VAL A 75 -21.09 -9.70 -22.24
N ARG A 76 -22.13 -8.92 -22.55
CA ARG A 76 -22.98 -8.28 -21.52
C ARG A 76 -23.78 -9.29 -20.72
N THR A 77 -24.27 -10.33 -21.39
CA THR A 77 -24.99 -11.45 -20.77
C THR A 77 -24.12 -12.69 -20.89
N TYR A 78 -23.64 -13.18 -19.74
CA TYR A 78 -22.87 -14.41 -19.68
C TYR A 78 -23.81 -15.62 -19.60
N HIS A 79 -23.48 -16.64 -20.40
CA HIS A 79 -24.20 -17.91 -20.47
C HIS A 79 -23.27 -19.07 -20.08
N SER A 80 -23.81 -20.13 -19.46
CA SER A 80 -23.00 -21.29 -19.02
C SER A 80 -22.29 -22.02 -20.17
N GLU A 81 -22.81 -21.87 -21.38
CA GLU A 81 -22.40 -22.50 -22.62
C GLU A 81 -20.98 -22.08 -23.04
N PHE A 82 -20.53 -20.89 -22.64
CA PHE A 82 -19.15 -20.44 -22.84
C PHE A 82 -18.13 -21.36 -22.13
N LEU A 83 -18.56 -22.12 -21.12
CA LEU A 83 -17.76 -23.09 -20.38
C LEU A 83 -18.28 -24.53 -20.56
N GLN A 84 -19.01 -24.82 -21.65
CA GLN A 84 -19.59 -26.14 -21.90
C GLN A 84 -18.53 -27.24 -22.04
N ASN A 85 -17.38 -26.91 -22.65
CA ASN A 85 -16.31 -27.86 -22.94
C ASN A 85 -15.37 -28.11 -21.75
N LEU A 86 -15.59 -27.46 -20.61
CA LEU A 86 -14.81 -27.72 -19.40
C LEU A 86 -14.99 -29.16 -18.91
N HIS A 87 -13.90 -29.90 -18.90
CA HIS A 87 -13.80 -31.26 -18.34
C HIS A 87 -12.50 -31.48 -17.55
N ILE A 88 -11.58 -30.51 -17.57
CA ILE A 88 -10.36 -30.50 -16.77
C ILE A 88 -10.50 -29.47 -15.65
N PHE A 89 -10.18 -29.88 -14.42
CA PHE A 89 -9.95 -28.95 -13.31
C PHE A 89 -8.43 -28.90 -13.03
N PRO A 90 -7.72 -27.84 -13.47
CA PRO A 90 -6.28 -27.76 -13.29
C PRO A 90 -5.94 -27.51 -11.80
N ARG A 91 -5.11 -28.37 -11.24
CA ARG A 91 -4.50 -28.18 -9.91
C ARG A 91 -3.35 -27.19 -10.07
N VAL A 92 -3.50 -26.05 -9.42
CA VAL A 92 -2.53 -24.95 -9.46
C VAL A 92 -1.87 -24.86 -8.09
N THR A 93 -0.56 -25.02 -8.04
CA THR A 93 0.20 -25.06 -6.77
C THR A 93 1.31 -24.02 -6.76
N TYR A 94 1.23 -23.07 -5.84
CA TYR A 94 2.26 -22.06 -5.60
C TYR A 94 3.24 -22.51 -4.51
N ARG A 95 4.54 -22.23 -4.70
CA ARG A 95 5.56 -22.36 -3.65
C ARG A 95 5.77 -20.99 -3.01
N ILE A 96 5.40 -20.85 -1.74
CA ILE A 96 5.46 -19.56 -1.02
C ILE A 96 6.91 -19.07 -0.85
N ARG A 97 7.81 -20.02 -0.61
CA ARG A 97 9.26 -19.84 -0.57
C ARG A 97 9.92 -20.96 -1.39
N PRO A 98 10.49 -20.66 -2.56
CA PRO A 98 11.14 -21.67 -3.40
C PRO A 98 12.21 -22.46 -2.65
N ASP A 99 12.91 -21.82 -1.71
CA ASP A 99 14.03 -22.42 -0.97
C ASP A 99 13.58 -23.34 0.18
N LEU A 100 12.36 -23.18 0.67
CA LEU A 100 11.79 -23.98 1.76
C LEU A 100 10.65 -24.82 1.21
N ASN A 101 10.99 -26.02 0.71
CA ASN A 101 10.11 -27.01 0.06
C ASN A 101 8.82 -27.43 0.81
N LYS A 102 8.49 -26.84 1.97
CA LYS A 102 7.38 -27.29 2.84
C LYS A 102 6.12 -26.44 2.78
N GLN A 103 6.17 -25.21 2.27
CA GLN A 103 4.99 -24.35 2.22
C GLN A 103 4.48 -24.21 0.79
N VAL A 104 3.45 -25.00 0.48
CA VAL A 104 2.72 -24.96 -0.78
C VAL A 104 1.32 -24.42 -0.54
N LEU A 105 0.83 -23.67 -1.51
CA LEU A 105 -0.54 -23.17 -1.58
C LEU A 105 -1.18 -23.80 -2.81
N GLU A 106 -2.19 -24.65 -2.60
CA GLU A 106 -2.98 -25.24 -3.69
C GLU A 106 -4.27 -24.44 -3.89
N VAL A 107 -4.55 -24.07 -5.14
CA VAL A 107 -5.69 -23.21 -5.47
C VAL A 107 -6.99 -24.01 -5.49
N ASP A 108 -7.96 -23.55 -4.71
CA ASP A 108 -9.31 -24.10 -4.63
C ASP A 108 -10.36 -22.98 -4.81
N PRO A 109 -11.48 -23.20 -5.54
CA PRO A 109 -12.52 -22.19 -5.76
C PRO A 109 -13.17 -21.64 -4.48
N ASP A 110 -13.13 -22.41 -3.39
CA ASP A 110 -13.71 -22.05 -2.10
C ASP A 110 -12.66 -21.61 -1.07
N MET A 111 -11.39 -21.50 -1.46
CA MET A 111 -10.34 -20.97 -0.59
C MET A 111 -10.54 -19.49 -0.25
N ASP A 112 -10.00 -19.08 0.90
CA ASP A 112 -9.87 -17.66 1.22
C ASP A 112 -8.92 -16.97 0.23
N PRO A 113 -9.20 -15.69 -0.12
CA PRO A 113 -8.31 -14.92 -0.97
C PRO A 113 -6.88 -14.84 -0.42
N VAL A 114 -5.89 -14.89 -1.31
CA VAL A 114 -4.47 -14.96 -0.93
C VAL A 114 -3.72 -13.67 -1.23
N GLU A 115 -2.66 -13.42 -0.47
CA GLU A 115 -1.80 -12.26 -0.68
C GLU A 115 -0.95 -12.41 -1.96
N PRO A 116 -0.85 -11.34 -2.79
CA PRO A 116 -0.01 -11.33 -3.99
C PRO A 116 1.43 -11.83 -3.78
N PHE A 117 2.09 -11.46 -2.68
CA PHE A 117 3.45 -11.88 -2.36
C PHE A 117 3.58 -13.40 -2.26
N THR A 118 2.55 -14.09 -1.76
CA THR A 118 2.50 -15.55 -1.66
C THR A 118 2.45 -16.24 -3.03
N THR A 119 1.93 -15.53 -4.04
CA THR A 119 1.78 -16.02 -5.41
C THR A 119 2.74 -15.37 -6.40
N ARG A 120 3.81 -14.70 -5.91
CA ARG A 120 4.75 -13.94 -6.74
C ARG A 120 5.55 -14.74 -7.77
N TYR A 121 5.58 -16.06 -7.64
CA TYR A 121 6.26 -16.97 -8.56
C TYR A 121 5.26 -17.79 -9.38
N LEU A 122 5.68 -18.19 -10.57
CA LEU A 122 4.88 -19.06 -11.45
C LEU A 122 4.45 -20.34 -10.69
N PRO A 123 3.16 -20.69 -10.68
CA PRO A 123 2.71 -21.92 -10.06
C PRO A 123 3.04 -23.14 -10.92
N ASP A 124 3.10 -24.29 -10.26
CA ASP A 124 3.04 -25.59 -10.93
C ASP A 124 1.58 -25.89 -11.30
N ILE A 125 1.33 -26.23 -12.56
CA ILE A 125 -0.02 -26.47 -13.10
C ILE A 125 -0.08 -27.90 -13.64
N ARG A 126 -0.89 -28.75 -13.00
CA ARG A 126 -1.06 -30.16 -13.38
C ARG A 126 -2.50 -30.61 -13.14
N TRP A 127 -2.91 -31.72 -13.74
CA TRP A 127 -4.20 -32.34 -13.42
C TRP A 127 -4.11 -33.86 -13.56
N PRO A 128 -5.04 -34.62 -12.93
CA PRO A 128 -5.13 -36.05 -13.14
C PRO A 128 -5.30 -36.38 -14.63
N ASN A 129 -4.60 -37.40 -15.13
CA ASN A 129 -4.66 -37.85 -16.53
C ASN A 129 -4.17 -36.81 -17.55
N MET A 130 -3.26 -35.90 -17.18
CA MET A 130 -2.60 -35.02 -18.13
C MET A 130 -1.86 -35.86 -19.18
N ASP A 131 -2.38 -35.90 -20.41
CA ASP A 131 -1.81 -36.68 -21.50
C ASP A 131 -0.52 -36.00 -21.98
N PRO A 132 0.65 -36.67 -21.85
CA PRO A 132 1.92 -36.12 -22.28
C PRO A 132 2.09 -36.03 -23.80
N ASN A 133 1.11 -36.49 -24.59
CA ASN A 133 1.08 -36.39 -26.05
C ASN A 133 0.13 -35.29 -26.57
N ILE A 134 -0.66 -34.68 -25.69
CA ILE A 134 -1.52 -33.54 -26.04
C ILE A 134 -0.80 -32.25 -25.64
N SER A 135 -0.69 -31.32 -26.58
CA SER A 135 -0.17 -29.98 -26.30
C SER A 135 -1.30 -29.06 -25.81
N TYR A 136 -1.00 -28.25 -24.80
CA TYR A 136 -1.93 -27.28 -24.23
C TYR A 136 -1.40 -25.86 -24.31
N VAL A 137 -2.33 -24.90 -24.37
CA VAL A 137 -2.08 -23.47 -24.18
C VAL A 137 -2.57 -23.08 -22.79
N ILE A 138 -1.68 -22.46 -22.01
CA ILE A 138 -1.93 -22.02 -20.64
C ILE A 138 -2.01 -20.50 -20.63
N VAL A 139 -3.11 -19.95 -20.12
CA VAL A 139 -3.34 -18.51 -20.03
C VAL A 139 -3.71 -18.15 -18.59
N ILE A 140 -2.99 -17.21 -17.97
CA ILE A 140 -3.35 -16.64 -16.67
C ILE A 140 -3.72 -15.17 -16.88
N ILE A 141 -4.92 -14.80 -16.43
CA ILE A 141 -5.49 -13.47 -16.67
C ILE A 141 -5.98 -12.89 -15.35
N ASP A 142 -5.52 -11.69 -15.01
CA ASP A 142 -6.18 -10.83 -14.04
C ASP A 142 -7.52 -10.36 -14.61
N VAL A 143 -8.64 -10.85 -14.08
CA VAL A 143 -9.98 -10.58 -14.64
C VAL A 143 -10.45 -9.15 -14.33
N GLY A 144 -10.01 -8.58 -13.21
CA GLY A 144 -10.36 -7.23 -12.79
C GLY A 144 -9.82 -6.15 -13.73
N PHE A 145 -8.62 -6.39 -14.28
CA PHE A 145 -7.94 -5.45 -15.17
C PHE A 145 -7.69 -6.00 -16.57
N SER A 146 -8.15 -7.23 -16.85
CA SER A 146 -7.88 -7.94 -18.09
C SER A 146 -6.39 -7.94 -18.45
N THR A 147 -5.53 -8.11 -17.46
CA THR A 147 -4.07 -8.15 -17.67
C THR A 147 -3.64 -9.57 -17.97
N LEU A 148 -2.78 -9.76 -18.99
CA LEU A 148 -2.19 -11.06 -19.29
C LEU A 148 -0.98 -11.30 -18.37
N ASN A 149 -1.20 -12.10 -17.34
CA ASN A 149 -0.19 -12.44 -16.32
C ASN A 149 0.77 -13.52 -16.81
N TYR A 150 0.30 -14.47 -17.62
CA TYR A 150 1.14 -15.54 -18.17
C TYR A 150 0.53 -16.13 -19.42
N LEU A 151 1.38 -16.48 -20.38
CA LEU A 151 0.99 -17.19 -21.58
C LEU A 151 2.09 -18.15 -22.02
N ALA A 152 1.73 -19.42 -22.13
CA ALA A 152 2.60 -20.45 -22.66
C ALA A 152 1.84 -21.45 -23.54
N PHE A 153 2.56 -22.09 -24.46
CA PHE A 153 2.03 -23.10 -25.37
C PHE A 153 2.99 -24.26 -25.54
N ASP A 154 2.59 -25.32 -26.25
CA ASP A 154 3.33 -26.59 -26.32
C ASP A 154 3.55 -27.24 -24.93
N PHE A 155 2.69 -26.92 -23.95
CA PHE A 155 2.75 -27.48 -22.60
C PHE A 155 2.25 -28.93 -22.59
N PRO A 156 2.88 -29.88 -21.88
CA PRO A 156 4.00 -29.70 -20.93
C PRO A 156 5.40 -29.93 -21.50
N LYS A 157 5.58 -30.78 -22.53
CA LYS A 157 6.90 -31.30 -22.94
C LYS A 157 7.81 -30.28 -23.64
N ASN A 158 7.26 -29.29 -24.35
CA ASN A 158 8.02 -28.32 -25.14
C ASN A 158 7.59 -26.88 -24.87
N THR A 159 7.24 -26.60 -23.62
CA THR A 159 6.60 -25.34 -23.21
C THR A 159 7.39 -24.12 -23.69
N LYS A 160 6.77 -23.32 -24.56
CA LYS A 160 7.27 -22.02 -25.01
C LYS A 160 6.50 -20.91 -24.33
N ILE A 161 7.21 -20.02 -23.66
CA ILE A 161 6.64 -18.91 -22.91
C ILE A 161 6.60 -17.67 -23.81
N LEU A 162 5.40 -17.14 -24.07
CA LEU A 162 5.20 -15.89 -24.82
C LEU A 162 5.04 -14.68 -23.90
N ARG A 163 4.55 -14.90 -22.68
CA ARG A 163 4.48 -13.90 -21.62
C ARG A 163 4.95 -14.55 -20.32
N HIS A 164 6.09 -14.09 -19.81
CA HIS A 164 6.59 -14.53 -18.50
C HIS A 164 5.59 -14.18 -17.40
N TYR A 165 5.57 -14.99 -16.35
CA TYR A 165 4.65 -14.82 -15.25
C TYR A 165 4.90 -13.50 -14.54
N GLU A 166 3.88 -12.65 -14.53
CA GLU A 166 3.78 -11.49 -13.67
C GLU A 166 2.62 -11.72 -12.69
N VAL A 167 2.90 -11.54 -11.40
CA VAL A 167 1.89 -11.62 -10.35
C VAL A 167 0.84 -10.51 -10.50
N SER A 168 -0.41 -10.79 -10.12
CA SER A 168 -1.43 -9.73 -10.01
C SER A 168 -1.05 -8.81 -8.84
N GLU A 169 -0.87 -7.54 -9.16
CA GLU A 169 -0.50 -6.51 -8.19
C GLU A 169 -1.77 -5.78 -7.73
N ASN A 170 -2.74 -6.53 -7.20
CA ASN A 170 -4.00 -5.96 -6.74
C ASN A 170 -3.75 -4.97 -5.59
N PHE A 171 -3.97 -3.69 -5.84
CA PHE A 171 -3.68 -2.59 -4.92
C PHE A 171 -4.85 -2.22 -3.99
N ARG A 172 -6.00 -2.89 -4.12
CA ARG A 172 -7.24 -2.59 -3.40
C ARG A 172 -7.64 -3.72 -2.48
N PHE A 173 -8.32 -3.41 -1.38
CA PHE A 173 -8.70 -4.43 -0.40
C PHE A 173 -9.78 -5.36 -0.91
N SER A 174 -10.58 -4.88 -1.86
CA SER A 174 -11.51 -5.72 -2.57
C SER A 174 -10.80 -6.85 -3.32
N THR A 175 -11.25 -8.08 -3.10
CA THR A 175 -10.70 -9.29 -3.73
C THR A 175 -10.78 -9.23 -5.25
N ASN A 176 -9.68 -9.56 -5.91
CA ASN A 176 -9.58 -9.60 -7.36
C ASN A 176 -9.45 -11.05 -7.86
N PRO A 177 -10.25 -11.49 -8.85
CA PRO A 177 -10.14 -12.83 -9.41
C PRO A 177 -9.09 -12.92 -10.52
N ILE A 178 -8.29 -13.99 -10.48
CA ILE A 178 -7.35 -14.40 -11.52
C ILE A 178 -7.87 -15.70 -12.13
N ALA A 179 -8.07 -15.71 -13.44
CA ALA A 179 -8.48 -16.89 -14.17
C ALA A 179 -7.26 -17.64 -14.72
N ILE A 180 -7.19 -18.94 -14.45
CA ILE A 180 -6.23 -19.87 -15.06
C ILE A 180 -7.01 -20.70 -16.09
N LEU A 181 -6.68 -20.52 -17.36
CA LEU A 181 -7.38 -21.14 -18.49
C LEU A 181 -6.47 -22.13 -19.21
N ILE A 182 -7.02 -23.28 -19.57
CA ILE A 182 -6.33 -24.37 -20.27
C ILE A 182 -7.06 -24.63 -21.58
N PHE A 183 -6.36 -24.44 -22.69
CA PHE A 183 -6.86 -24.79 -24.02
C PHE A 183 -6.13 -26.00 -24.58
N VAL A 184 -6.85 -26.90 -25.26
CA VAL A 184 -6.19 -27.89 -26.13
C VAL A 184 -5.64 -27.16 -27.35
N GLN A 185 -4.35 -27.30 -27.59
CA GLN A 185 -3.73 -26.69 -28.77
C GLN A 185 -4.23 -27.40 -30.03
N ASN A 186 -4.72 -26.62 -31.01
CA ASN A 186 -5.11 -27.17 -32.30
C ASN A 186 -3.86 -27.74 -33.01
N PRO A 187 -3.82 -29.02 -33.41
CA PRO A 187 -2.70 -29.60 -34.14
C PRO A 187 -2.36 -28.84 -35.43
N GLU A 188 -3.35 -28.23 -36.09
CA GLU A 188 -3.16 -27.41 -37.29
C GLU A 188 -2.31 -26.16 -37.05
N MET A 189 -2.27 -25.64 -35.81
CA MET A 189 -1.38 -24.50 -35.48
C MET A 189 0.10 -24.86 -35.59
N ASN A 190 0.48 -26.13 -35.39
CA ASN A 190 1.87 -26.55 -35.54
C ASN A 190 2.34 -26.53 -37.00
N PHE A 191 1.42 -26.50 -37.98
CA PHE A 191 1.76 -26.60 -39.41
C PHE A 191 1.97 -25.25 -40.12
N LEU A 192 1.29 -24.18 -39.68
CA LEU A 192 1.22 -22.94 -40.48
C LEU A 192 2.21 -21.85 -40.04
N SER A 193 2.64 -21.86 -38.79
CA SER A 193 3.79 -21.17 -38.24
C SER A 193 3.76 -21.51 -36.75
N ASN A 194 4.89 -21.87 -36.14
CA ASN A 194 4.97 -22.28 -34.73
C ASN A 194 4.62 -21.17 -33.71
N ASN A 195 3.78 -20.19 -34.08
CA ASN A 195 3.55 -18.96 -33.35
C ASN A 195 2.07 -18.79 -33.07
N ILE A 196 1.72 -18.78 -31.78
CA ILE A 196 0.45 -18.22 -31.32
C ILE A 196 0.45 -16.72 -31.59
N PHE A 197 -0.63 -16.22 -32.17
CA PHE A 197 -0.85 -14.79 -32.37
C PHE A 197 -1.33 -14.16 -31.07
N VAL A 198 -0.54 -13.22 -30.54
CA VAL A 198 -0.92 -12.39 -29.40
C VAL A 198 -0.89 -10.94 -29.87
N SER A 199 -2.02 -10.25 -29.80
CA SER A 199 -2.05 -8.80 -30.02
C SER A 199 -1.26 -8.08 -28.93
N ASN A 200 -0.96 -6.79 -29.16
CA ASN A 200 -0.19 -5.91 -28.28
C ASN A 200 -0.35 -6.23 -26.78
N LEU A 201 0.72 -6.71 -26.14
CA LEU A 201 0.77 -7.11 -24.72
C LEU A 201 0.57 -5.93 -23.75
N SER A 202 0.61 -4.69 -24.24
CA SER A 202 0.41 -3.48 -23.42
C SER A 202 -1.05 -3.04 -23.29
N GLU A 203 -1.96 -3.63 -24.06
CA GLU A 203 -3.40 -3.34 -24.00
C GLU A 203 -4.13 -4.31 -23.06
N LEU A 204 -5.37 -3.97 -22.70
CA LEU A 204 -6.27 -4.90 -22.01
C LEU A 204 -6.40 -6.17 -22.87
N PHE A 205 -6.00 -7.31 -22.32
CA PHE A 205 -6.01 -8.58 -23.03
C PHE A 205 -7.44 -8.94 -23.47
N ASP A 206 -7.63 -9.16 -24.76
CA ASP A 206 -8.92 -9.51 -25.34
C ASP A 206 -8.94 -11.02 -25.61
N LEU A 207 -9.50 -11.78 -24.65
CA LEU A 207 -9.56 -13.23 -24.74
C LEU A 207 -10.38 -13.73 -25.94
N PRO A 208 -11.58 -13.20 -26.25
CA PRO A 208 -12.32 -13.58 -27.46
C PRO A 208 -11.51 -13.38 -28.74
N LYS A 209 -10.85 -12.22 -28.89
CA LYS A 209 -9.98 -11.95 -30.04
C LYS A 209 -8.80 -12.91 -30.09
N PHE A 210 -8.19 -13.23 -28.94
CA PHE A 210 -7.13 -14.23 -28.84
C PHE A 210 -7.62 -15.62 -29.27
N MET A 211 -8.81 -16.04 -28.82
CA MET A 211 -9.40 -17.33 -29.17
C MET A 211 -9.67 -17.41 -30.68
N LEU A 212 -10.27 -16.38 -31.28
CA LEU A 212 -10.52 -16.31 -32.72
C LEU A 212 -9.23 -16.36 -33.55
N ASN A 213 -8.23 -15.57 -33.17
CA ASN A 213 -6.96 -15.49 -33.90
C ASN A 213 -6.16 -16.80 -33.87
N ASN A 214 -6.39 -17.64 -32.86
CA ASN A 214 -5.67 -18.90 -32.65
C ASN A 214 -6.54 -20.16 -32.82
N ARG A 215 -7.78 -20.01 -33.32
CA ARG A 215 -8.74 -21.11 -33.49
C ARG A 215 -8.96 -21.94 -32.21
N LEU A 216 -9.16 -21.26 -31.08
CA LEU A 216 -9.31 -21.86 -29.75
C LEU A 216 -10.75 -21.77 -29.20
N GLU A 217 -11.73 -21.40 -30.02
CA GLU A 217 -13.10 -21.06 -29.62
C GLU A 217 -13.81 -22.19 -28.89
N THR A 218 -13.59 -23.45 -29.32
CA THR A 218 -14.13 -24.65 -28.68
C THR A 218 -13.09 -25.40 -27.86
N ASN A 219 -11.87 -24.89 -27.78
CA ASN A 219 -10.74 -25.61 -27.21
C ASN A 219 -10.50 -25.29 -25.73
N LEU A 220 -11.29 -24.42 -25.11
CA LEU A 220 -11.23 -24.18 -23.67
C LEU A 220 -11.74 -25.41 -22.92
N VAL A 221 -10.83 -26.17 -22.30
CA VAL A 221 -11.12 -27.46 -21.67
C VAL A 221 -10.93 -27.47 -20.17
N GLY A 222 -10.19 -26.49 -19.62
CA GLY A 222 -9.97 -26.37 -18.19
C GLY A 222 -9.95 -24.95 -17.69
N MET A 223 -10.45 -24.76 -16.46
CA MET A 223 -10.46 -23.47 -15.79
C MET A 223 -10.33 -23.65 -14.28
N ASN A 224 -9.53 -22.79 -13.65
CA ASN A 224 -9.53 -22.58 -12.21
C ASN A 224 -9.48 -21.07 -11.93
N VAL A 225 -9.89 -20.65 -10.74
CA VAL A 225 -9.95 -19.25 -10.32
C VAL A 225 -9.21 -19.10 -9.00
N LEU A 226 -8.17 -18.27 -9.01
CA LEU A 226 -7.49 -17.83 -7.79
C LEU A 226 -8.07 -16.48 -7.37
N LEU A 227 -8.37 -16.33 -6.09
CA LEU A 227 -8.77 -15.06 -5.51
C LEU A 227 -7.57 -14.40 -4.83
N VAL A 228 -7.24 -13.16 -5.19
CA VAL A 228 -6.15 -12.40 -4.57
C VAL A 228 -6.65 -11.19 -3.79
N THR A 229 -6.07 -10.97 -2.61
CA THR A 229 -6.27 -9.78 -1.78
C THR A 229 -5.33 -8.65 -2.24
N THR A 230 -4.98 -7.75 -1.33
CA THR A 230 -3.88 -6.79 -1.46
C THR A 230 -2.90 -7.02 -0.32
N ASP A 231 -1.64 -6.67 -0.56
CA ASP A 231 -0.58 -6.63 0.45
C ASP A 231 0.36 -5.44 0.18
N ALA A 232 1.30 -5.21 1.09
CA ALA A 232 2.27 -4.12 0.95
C ALA A 232 3.14 -4.27 -0.31
N PHE A 233 3.41 -5.51 -0.74
CA PHE A 233 4.21 -5.78 -1.94
C PHE A 233 3.51 -5.32 -3.23
N ALA A 234 2.23 -5.62 -3.39
CA ALA A 234 1.44 -5.20 -4.54
C ALA A 234 1.23 -3.68 -4.57
N ILE A 235 0.91 -3.08 -3.42
CA ILE A 235 0.73 -1.62 -3.29
C ILE A 235 2.02 -0.89 -3.69
N GLU A 236 3.17 -1.31 -3.16
CA GLU A 236 4.44 -0.65 -3.45
C GLU A 236 4.85 -0.76 -4.92
N LYS A 237 4.63 -1.92 -5.57
CA LYS A 237 4.91 -2.07 -7.00
C LYS A 237 4.05 -1.17 -7.87
N GLN A 238 2.77 -1.00 -7.53
CA GLN A 238 1.86 -0.11 -8.25
C GLN A 238 2.25 1.36 -8.10
N ARG A 239 2.73 1.74 -6.90
CA ARG A 239 3.29 3.07 -6.64
C ARG A 239 4.55 3.32 -7.47
N ILE A 240 5.52 2.39 -7.47
CA ILE A 240 6.76 2.51 -8.26
C ILE A 240 6.45 2.63 -9.75
N ARG A 241 5.43 1.94 -10.26
CA ARG A 241 4.97 2.06 -11.65
C ARG A 241 4.23 3.36 -11.96
N GLY A 242 3.89 4.16 -10.94
CA GLY A 242 3.14 5.41 -11.08
C GLY A 242 1.68 5.23 -11.49
N ILE A 243 1.10 4.04 -11.27
CA ILE A 243 -0.27 3.72 -11.72
C ILE A 243 -1.30 4.16 -10.67
N VAL A 244 -1.14 3.68 -9.44
CA VAL A 244 -1.97 4.02 -8.27
C VAL A 244 -1.08 4.03 -7.03
N ASP A 245 -1.29 5.01 -6.16
CA ASP A 245 -0.66 5.09 -4.84
C ASP A 245 -1.70 4.82 -3.75
N ASN A 246 -1.63 3.63 -3.13
CA ASN A 246 -2.47 3.24 -2.00
C ASN A 246 -1.66 3.02 -0.71
N CYS A 247 -0.46 3.62 -0.58
CA CYS A 247 0.40 3.39 0.58
C CYS A 247 -0.23 3.87 1.90
N HIS A 248 -1.05 4.92 1.85
CA HIS A 248 -1.76 5.44 3.01
C HIS A 248 -2.71 4.42 3.66
N ALA A 249 -3.25 3.48 2.89
CA ALA A 249 -4.09 2.41 3.41
C ALA A 249 -3.32 1.42 4.32
N LEU A 250 -2.02 1.24 4.09
CA LEU A 250 -1.16 0.44 4.99
C LEU A 250 -1.01 1.14 6.34
N ILE A 251 -0.85 2.46 6.32
CA ILE A 251 -0.76 3.30 7.52
C ILE A 251 -2.09 3.24 8.30
N GLU A 252 -3.22 3.42 7.63
CA GLU A 252 -4.55 3.30 8.25
C GLU A 252 -4.71 1.93 8.94
N ARG A 253 -4.35 0.84 8.24
CA ARG A 253 -4.44 -0.52 8.80
C ARG A 253 -3.55 -0.69 10.03
N LYS A 254 -2.31 -0.20 9.98
CA LYS A 254 -1.36 -0.26 11.11
C LYS A 254 -1.89 0.52 12.32
N LEU A 255 -2.39 1.74 12.11
CA LEU A 255 -2.99 2.56 13.16
C LEU A 255 -4.16 1.85 13.84
N ARG A 256 -5.09 1.30 13.05
CA ARG A 256 -6.26 0.56 13.57
C ARG A 256 -5.88 -0.74 14.27
N PHE A 257 -4.85 -1.43 13.78
CA PHE A 257 -4.40 -2.69 14.37
C PHE A 257 -3.70 -2.47 15.71
N ASP A 258 -2.81 -1.48 15.76
CA ASP A 258 -2.06 -1.17 16.97
C ASP A 258 -2.89 -0.45 18.03
N ASP A 259 -3.90 0.34 17.63
CA ASP A 259 -4.84 1.09 18.48
C ASP A 259 -4.15 1.89 19.61
N ARG A 260 -2.97 2.45 19.34
CA ARG A 260 -2.10 3.11 20.35
C ARG A 260 -2.70 4.38 20.95
N TRP A 261 -3.43 5.15 20.14
CA TRP A 261 -3.88 6.49 20.52
C TRP A 261 -5.39 6.61 20.39
N ASN A 262 -6.02 7.29 21.34
CA ASN A 262 -7.48 7.44 21.41
C ASN A 262 -8.08 8.02 20.11
N PHE A 263 -7.36 8.95 19.48
CA PHE A 263 -7.82 9.61 18.26
C PHE A 263 -8.03 8.63 17.09
N VAL A 264 -7.42 7.44 17.10
CA VAL A 264 -7.58 6.43 16.03
C VAL A 264 -9.04 5.97 15.87
N LYS A 265 -9.82 5.99 16.97
CA LYS A 265 -11.23 5.55 16.99
C LYS A 265 -12.19 6.61 16.47
N THR A 266 -11.84 7.87 16.64
CA THR A 266 -12.67 9.05 16.38
C THR A 266 -12.30 9.73 15.06
N PHE A 267 -11.03 9.67 14.65
CA PHE A 267 -10.58 10.30 13.42
C PHE A 267 -11.16 9.61 12.18
N PRO A 268 -11.56 10.40 11.16
CA PRO A 268 -12.00 9.88 9.88
C PRO A 268 -10.79 9.44 9.02
N LEU A 269 -10.07 8.39 9.46
CA LEU A 269 -8.85 7.93 8.77
C LEU A 269 -9.05 7.57 7.29
N LYS A 270 -10.29 7.24 6.89
CA LYS A 270 -10.67 7.00 5.49
C LYS A 270 -10.58 8.24 4.59
N GLU A 271 -10.45 9.43 5.17
CA GLU A 271 -10.18 10.67 4.42
C GLU A 271 -8.75 10.72 3.86
N MET A 272 -7.83 9.94 4.42
CA MET A 272 -6.43 9.88 3.98
C MET A 272 -6.37 9.50 2.51
N ASP A 273 -5.58 10.27 1.75
CA ASP A 273 -5.50 10.16 0.30
C ASP A 273 -4.07 10.28 -0.23
N SER A 274 -3.09 10.42 0.67
CA SER A 274 -1.68 10.53 0.37
C SER A 274 -0.83 9.95 1.50
N TRP A 275 0.46 9.75 1.24
CA TRP A 275 1.45 9.38 2.25
C TRP A 275 2.39 10.56 2.53
N LEU A 276 2.96 10.58 3.73
CA LEU A 276 3.85 11.65 4.18
C LEU A 276 5.28 11.12 4.31
N SER A 277 6.19 11.64 3.49
CA SER A 277 7.63 11.43 3.65
C SER A 277 8.17 12.42 4.66
N VAL A 278 8.87 11.92 5.67
CA VAL A 278 9.56 12.73 6.68
C VAL A 278 10.97 12.19 6.80
N ASP A 279 11.95 13.01 6.46
CA ASP A 279 13.36 12.63 6.44
C ASP A 279 14.16 13.49 7.43
N TYR A 280 14.82 12.84 8.36
CA TYR A 280 15.74 13.49 9.29
C TYR A 280 17.18 13.40 8.81
N PHE A 281 17.94 14.48 8.96
CA PHE A 281 19.37 14.46 8.72
C PHE A 281 20.11 14.18 10.03
N GLN A 282 20.81 13.05 10.09
CA GLN A 282 21.72 12.73 11.18
C GLN A 282 23.13 13.21 10.81
N PRO A 283 23.71 14.17 11.54
CA PRO A 283 25.10 14.56 11.34
C PRO A 283 26.05 13.47 11.85
N TYR A 284 27.25 13.41 11.28
CA TYR A 284 28.32 12.63 11.89
C TYR A 284 28.58 13.12 13.31
N SER A 285 28.57 12.20 14.27
CA SER A 285 28.85 12.51 15.67
C SER A 285 29.76 11.45 16.27
N SER A 286 30.87 11.88 16.87
CA SER A 286 31.74 11.03 17.66
C SER A 286 31.64 11.47 19.11
N ILE A 287 31.16 10.58 19.96
CA ILE A 287 30.93 10.85 21.38
C ILE A 287 31.80 9.92 22.19
N GLU A 288 32.40 10.44 23.25
CA GLU A 288 32.99 9.63 24.30
C GLU A 288 32.08 9.67 25.52
N PHE A 289 31.51 8.53 25.89
CA PHE A 289 30.59 8.40 27.02
C PHE A 289 31.01 7.18 27.84
N CYS A 290 31.22 7.36 29.14
CA CYS A 290 31.70 6.30 30.05
C CYS A 290 32.94 5.55 29.51
N CYS A 291 33.94 6.28 28.97
CA CYS A 291 35.17 5.74 28.37
C CYS A 291 34.97 4.89 27.09
N GLU A 292 33.74 4.81 26.56
CA GLU A 292 33.45 4.19 25.28
C GLU A 292 33.25 5.25 24.20
N LYS A 293 33.73 4.96 22.99
CA LYS A 293 33.57 5.84 21.82
C LYS A 293 32.42 5.35 20.96
N PHE A 294 31.38 6.17 20.88
CA PHE A 294 30.23 5.96 20.01
C PHE A 294 30.38 6.81 18.76
N GLN A 295 30.18 6.20 17.60
CA GLN A 295 30.20 6.90 16.31
C GLN A 295 28.85 6.74 15.63
N LEU A 296 28.16 7.87 15.45
CA LEU A 296 26.98 7.97 14.61
C LEU A 296 27.41 8.43 13.23
N LYS A 297 27.07 7.64 12.21
CA LYS A 297 27.37 7.96 10.82
C LYS A 297 26.45 9.07 10.33
N GLU A 298 26.97 9.91 9.45
CA GLU A 298 26.16 10.85 8.71
C GLU A 298 25.18 10.11 7.79
N ALA A 299 23.89 10.40 7.89
CA ALA A 299 22.85 9.73 7.11
C ALA A 299 21.56 10.55 7.04
N THR A 300 20.82 10.41 5.94
CA THR A 300 19.41 10.82 5.87
C THR A 300 18.54 9.64 6.26
N ILE A 301 17.75 9.79 7.30
CA ILE A 301 16.93 8.75 7.92
C ILE A 301 15.45 9.04 7.59
N PRO A 302 14.82 8.28 6.67
CA PRO A 302 13.39 8.36 6.45
C PRO A 302 12.62 7.75 7.62
N LEU A 303 11.51 8.37 8.01
CA LEU A 303 10.57 7.76 8.96
C LEU A 303 9.84 6.59 8.31
N ASP A 304 9.87 5.44 8.98
CA ASP A 304 9.10 4.26 8.61
C ASP A 304 8.10 3.89 9.73
N PRO A 305 6.84 4.36 9.64
CA PRO A 305 5.82 4.05 10.63
C PRO A 305 5.40 2.57 10.62
N LEU A 306 5.65 1.84 9.51
CA LEU A 306 5.33 0.42 9.42
C LEU A 306 6.37 -0.45 10.16
N GLY A 307 7.64 -0.02 10.16
CA GLY A 307 8.73 -0.66 10.88
C GLY A 307 8.74 -0.39 12.40
N ASP A 308 8.07 0.67 12.87
CA ASP A 308 8.00 1.08 14.29
C ASP A 308 9.37 1.21 14.98
N GLY A 309 10.37 1.65 14.21
CA GLY A 309 11.74 1.86 14.69
C GLY A 309 11.89 3.05 15.63
N THR A 310 12.96 3.05 16.42
CA THR A 310 13.36 4.20 17.26
C THR A 310 14.42 5.02 16.53
N LEU A 311 14.22 6.33 16.42
CA LEU A 311 15.21 7.26 15.89
C LEU A 311 16.22 7.64 16.97
N ALA A 312 17.47 7.80 16.55
CA ALA A 312 18.52 8.36 17.40
C ALA A 312 18.19 9.82 17.75
N SER A 313 18.43 10.21 18.99
CA SER A 313 18.17 11.58 19.46
C SER A 313 18.96 12.62 18.66
N ALA A 314 20.16 12.26 18.20
CA ALA A 314 21.04 13.07 17.37
C ALA A 314 20.36 13.60 16.10
N ALA A 315 19.50 12.79 15.48
CA ALA A 315 18.86 13.11 14.20
C ALA A 315 17.71 14.12 14.36
N VAL A 316 17.03 14.14 15.51
CA VAL A 316 15.78 14.89 15.70
C VAL A 316 15.95 16.27 16.34
N HIS A 317 17.19 16.69 16.62
CA HIS A 317 17.45 18.06 17.12
C HIS A 317 17.17 19.14 16.07
N SER A 318 17.28 18.79 14.79
CA SER A 318 16.97 19.67 13.66
C SER A 318 15.62 19.34 13.05
N GLU A 319 15.02 20.35 12.42
CA GLU A 319 13.75 20.22 11.70
C GLU A 319 13.88 19.21 10.53
N PRO A 320 12.93 18.28 10.35
CA PRO A 320 12.97 17.30 9.27
C PRO A 320 12.58 17.92 7.93
N ARG A 321 12.98 17.26 6.84
CA ARG A 321 12.41 17.51 5.52
C ARG A 321 11.08 16.77 5.42
N VAL A 322 10.03 17.49 5.07
CA VAL A 322 8.68 16.92 4.92
C VAL A 322 8.20 17.13 3.50
N SER A 323 7.70 16.07 2.88
CA SER A 323 7.03 16.14 1.58
C SER A 323 5.91 15.14 1.47
N ALA A 324 4.90 15.49 0.68
CA ALA A 324 3.83 14.58 0.31
C ALA A 324 3.60 14.71 -1.19
N MET A 325 3.52 13.57 -1.87
CA MET A 325 3.17 13.51 -3.28
C MET A 325 1.82 12.83 -3.40
N LYS A 326 0.92 13.48 -4.15
CA LYS A 326 -0.32 12.84 -4.58
C LYS A 326 -0.17 12.45 -6.04
N ILE A 327 -0.14 11.14 -6.33
CA ILE A 327 -0.33 10.67 -7.70
C ILE A 327 -1.79 10.96 -8.05
N MET A 328 -2.02 11.98 -8.89
CA MET A 328 -3.33 12.24 -9.48
C MET A 328 -3.73 11.00 -10.27
N GLN A 329 -4.73 10.27 -9.77
CA GLN A 329 -5.21 9.04 -10.38
C GLN A 329 -5.66 9.28 -11.82
N ASN A 330 -5.40 8.30 -12.67
CA ASN A 330 -5.72 8.26 -14.09
C ASN A 330 -7.16 8.67 -14.40
N SER A 331 -7.40 9.98 -14.51
CA SER A 331 -8.39 10.48 -15.45
C SER A 331 -7.92 10.03 -16.84
N PRO A 332 -8.78 9.57 -17.77
CA PRO A 332 -8.36 9.02 -19.07
C PRO A 332 -7.49 9.96 -19.93
N ASN A 333 -7.27 11.22 -19.50
CA ASN A 333 -6.32 12.15 -20.08
C ASN A 333 -4.87 12.05 -19.51
N TYR A 334 -4.55 11.09 -18.63
CA TYR A 334 -3.23 10.98 -18.00
C TYR A 334 -2.08 10.70 -18.98
N GLN A 335 -2.31 9.93 -20.06
CA GLN A 335 -1.23 9.66 -21.03
C GLN A 335 -0.77 10.90 -21.81
N ARG A 336 -1.55 11.99 -21.85
CA ARG A 336 -1.06 13.28 -22.37
C ARG A 336 -0.27 14.10 -21.34
N ASN A 337 -0.41 13.83 -20.05
CA ASN A 337 0.16 14.66 -18.99
C ASN A 337 1.41 14.08 -18.32
N ALA A 338 1.85 12.86 -18.66
CA ALA A 338 3.11 12.32 -18.14
C ALA A 338 4.36 13.12 -18.60
N ARG A 339 4.26 13.92 -19.68
CA ARG A 339 5.31 14.86 -20.08
C ARG A 339 5.18 16.24 -19.42
N ASP A 340 4.00 16.57 -18.91
CA ASP A 340 3.71 17.84 -18.26
C ASP A 340 3.50 17.62 -16.76
N PHE A 341 4.57 17.22 -16.07
CA PHE A 341 4.65 17.20 -14.60
C PHE A 341 4.52 18.60 -13.95
N LEU A 342 4.22 19.64 -14.73
CA LEU A 342 4.00 21.02 -14.28
C LEU A 342 2.68 21.63 -14.79
N GLY A 343 1.82 20.89 -15.50
CA GLY A 343 0.63 21.45 -16.15
C GLY A 343 -0.68 20.99 -15.51
N PHE A 344 -1.35 21.91 -14.80
CA PHE A 344 -2.71 21.79 -14.26
C PHE A 344 -2.90 20.92 -13.00
N VAL A 345 -2.45 21.43 -11.85
CA VAL A 345 -3.21 21.25 -10.61
C VAL A 345 -4.30 22.33 -10.63
N PRO A 346 -5.59 22.03 -10.89
CA PRO A 346 -6.59 23.09 -11.12
C PRO A 346 -6.97 23.87 -9.85
N VAL A 347 -6.35 23.59 -8.71
CA VAL A 347 -6.68 24.19 -7.41
C VAL A 347 -5.38 24.30 -6.61
N ASP A 348 -4.95 25.52 -6.28
CA ASP A 348 -3.85 25.77 -5.34
C ASP A 348 -4.25 25.30 -3.94
N ARG A 349 -4.17 24.00 -3.71
CA ARG A 349 -4.51 23.38 -2.43
C ARG A 349 -3.47 23.77 -1.40
N ARG A 350 -3.94 24.15 -0.22
CA ARG A 350 -3.10 24.46 0.93
C ARG A 350 -3.16 23.34 1.96
N PHE A 351 -2.03 23.12 2.59
CA PHE A 351 -1.87 22.07 3.59
C PHE A 351 -1.38 22.64 4.92
N THR A 352 -1.66 21.89 5.97
CA THR A 352 -1.14 22.12 7.32
C THR A 352 -0.44 20.87 7.80
N VAL A 353 0.78 21.02 8.30
CA VAL A 353 1.53 19.96 8.98
C VAL A 353 1.59 20.28 10.46
N VAL A 354 1.29 19.29 11.29
CA VAL A 354 1.47 19.34 12.74
C VAL A 354 2.32 18.17 13.21
N LEU A 355 3.20 18.42 14.17
CA LEU A 355 3.93 17.42 14.94
C LEU A 355 3.52 17.55 16.41
N PHE A 356 2.99 16.48 16.99
CA PHE A 356 2.56 16.49 18.37
C PHE A 356 2.76 15.12 19.04
N GLU A 357 2.75 15.10 20.36
CA GLU A 357 2.75 13.88 21.17
C GLU A 357 1.34 13.64 21.71
N PRO A 358 0.66 12.55 21.31
CA PRO A 358 -0.73 12.31 21.72
C PRO A 358 -0.90 12.05 23.22
N GLU A 359 0.08 11.44 23.88
CA GLU A 359 -0.04 11.06 25.30
C GLU A 359 0.11 12.25 26.24
N SER A 360 1.02 13.18 25.92
CA SER A 360 1.23 14.40 26.71
C SER A 360 0.49 15.61 26.15
N GLU A 361 -0.26 15.43 25.05
CA GLU A 361 -0.96 16.48 24.31
C GLU A 361 -0.05 17.69 24.04
N HIS A 362 1.19 17.44 23.58
CA HIS A 362 2.19 18.50 23.40
C HIS A 362 2.45 18.80 21.93
N LEU A 363 2.39 20.09 21.55
CA LEU A 363 2.67 20.58 20.19
C LEU A 363 4.15 20.91 19.99
N TYR A 364 4.83 20.12 19.16
CA TYR A 364 6.24 20.32 18.84
C TYR A 364 6.44 21.22 17.62
N TRP A 365 5.56 21.16 16.62
CA TRP A 365 5.70 21.95 15.40
C TRP A 365 4.38 22.11 14.66
N MET A 366 4.18 23.29 14.05
CA MET A 366 2.99 23.57 13.25
C MET A 366 3.32 24.55 12.13
N VAL A 367 3.06 24.11 10.89
CA VAL A 367 3.20 24.93 9.68
C VAL A 367 1.91 24.86 8.90
N THR A 368 1.34 26.01 8.57
CA THR A 368 0.03 26.15 7.91
C THR A 368 0.19 26.78 6.54
N ASP A 369 -0.85 26.70 5.72
CA ASP A 369 -0.96 27.39 4.43
C ASP A 369 0.16 26.99 3.43
N ILE A 370 0.67 25.76 3.54
CA ILE A 370 1.73 25.24 2.68
C ILE A 370 1.15 24.98 1.28
N PRO A 371 1.65 25.63 0.22
CA PRO A 371 1.20 25.36 -1.14
C PRO A 371 1.50 23.90 -1.55
N SER A 372 0.58 23.29 -2.29
CA SER A 372 0.73 21.89 -2.74
C SER A 372 2.01 21.62 -3.54
N THR A 373 2.44 22.57 -4.37
CA THR A 373 3.69 22.50 -5.15
C THR A 373 4.92 22.56 -4.25
N SER A 374 4.90 23.43 -3.24
CA SER A 374 5.98 23.57 -2.27
C SER A 374 6.09 22.31 -1.40
N LEU A 375 4.96 21.75 -0.94
CA LEU A 375 4.95 20.50 -0.19
C LEU A 375 5.52 19.32 -1.01
N ALA A 376 5.19 19.23 -2.30
CA ALA A 376 5.75 18.21 -3.18
C ALA A 376 7.26 18.38 -3.40
N ALA A 377 7.76 19.62 -3.38
CA ALA A 377 9.18 19.96 -3.51
C ALA A 377 9.96 19.91 -2.17
N SER A 378 9.33 19.47 -1.08
CA SER A 378 9.87 19.52 0.29
C SER A 378 10.20 20.93 0.81
N ASN A 379 9.57 21.98 0.27
CA ASN A 379 9.77 23.39 0.62
C ASN A 379 8.66 23.90 1.55
N ILE A 380 8.50 23.26 2.71
CA ILE A 380 7.44 23.59 3.68
C ILE A 380 7.49 25.03 4.21
N HIS A 381 8.65 25.69 4.14
CA HIS A 381 8.85 27.07 4.57
C HIS A 381 8.14 28.11 3.71
N ASP A 382 7.63 27.72 2.53
CA ASP A 382 6.73 28.57 1.74
C ASP A 382 5.36 28.74 2.43
N GLY A 383 5.06 27.88 3.42
CA GLY A 383 3.93 28.06 4.33
C GLY A 383 4.23 29.05 5.48
N THR A 384 3.26 29.20 6.37
CA THR A 384 3.39 30.00 7.59
C THR A 384 3.69 29.13 8.80
N THR A 385 4.87 29.30 9.40
CA THR A 385 5.19 28.66 10.68
C THR A 385 4.39 29.32 11.82
N VAL A 386 3.47 28.55 12.41
CA VAL A 386 2.66 28.97 13.57
C VAL A 386 3.36 28.64 14.87
N ALA A 387 3.91 27.43 14.97
CA ALA A 387 4.72 26.99 16.11
C ALA A 387 6.03 26.44 15.57
N ARG A 388 7.17 27.05 15.96
CA ARG A 388 8.50 26.60 15.50
C ARG A 388 8.82 25.21 16.01
N TYR A 389 9.62 24.48 15.23
CA TYR A 389 10.10 23.15 15.59
C TYR A 389 10.88 23.20 16.91
N ILE A 390 10.55 22.30 17.83
CA ILE A 390 11.33 22.04 19.03
C ILE A 390 11.71 20.56 19.04
N SER A 391 12.94 20.28 19.49
CA SER A 391 13.46 18.91 19.60
C SER A 391 12.56 18.07 20.51
N PRO A 392 12.03 16.92 20.03
CA PRO A 392 11.14 16.06 20.80
C PRO A 392 11.87 15.01 21.66
N VAL A 393 13.17 15.19 21.90
CA VAL A 393 13.96 14.27 22.73
C VAL A 393 13.54 14.38 24.20
N PRO A 394 13.15 13.27 24.86
CA PRO A 394 12.86 13.26 26.30
C PRO A 394 14.08 13.71 27.09
N THR A 395 13.88 14.48 28.16
CA THR A 395 14.96 14.91 29.05
C THR A 395 15.26 13.91 30.16
N ILE A 396 14.34 12.98 30.43
CA ILE A 396 14.45 12.00 31.50
C ILE A 396 15.06 10.70 30.94
N PRO A 397 16.11 10.15 31.57
CA PRO A 397 16.69 8.87 31.18
C PRO A 397 15.64 7.75 31.12
N ARG A 398 15.80 6.83 30.16
CA ARG A 398 14.88 5.70 29.88
C ARG A 398 13.47 6.07 29.41
N ASN A 399 13.13 7.35 29.27
CA ASN A 399 11.87 7.76 28.66
C ASN A 399 11.97 7.74 27.13
N CYS A 400 10.82 7.47 26.51
CA CYS A 400 10.62 7.57 25.07
C CYS A 400 9.36 8.40 24.82
N SER A 401 9.39 9.15 23.73
CA SER A 401 8.24 9.89 23.21
C SER A 401 7.80 9.30 21.89
N TYR A 402 6.48 9.24 21.70
CA TYR A 402 5.85 8.87 20.43
C TYR A 402 5.25 10.11 19.80
N LEU A 403 5.79 10.51 18.66
CA LEU A 403 5.43 11.75 17.99
C LEU A 403 4.68 11.41 16.71
N VAL A 404 3.59 12.13 16.47
CA VAL A 404 2.72 11.95 15.31
C VAL A 404 2.79 13.19 14.43
N PHE A 405 3.14 12.97 13.17
CA PHE A 405 2.93 13.93 12.09
C PHE A 405 1.55 13.73 11.49
N MET A 406 0.77 14.80 11.40
CA MET A 406 -0.46 14.81 10.60
C MET A 406 -0.41 15.90 9.54
N LEU A 407 -0.76 15.50 8.32
CA LEU A 407 -0.95 16.38 7.18
C LEU A 407 -2.45 16.57 6.95
N PHE A 408 -2.88 17.82 6.93
CA PHE A 408 -4.26 18.20 6.69
C PHE A 408 -4.40 19.01 5.40
N LEU A 409 -5.44 18.72 4.64
CA LEU A 409 -5.92 19.55 3.55
C LEU A 409 -6.83 20.64 4.11
N GLN A 410 -6.54 21.90 3.75
CA GLN A 410 -7.35 23.05 4.13
C GLN A 410 -8.56 23.19 3.21
N SER A 411 -9.72 23.54 3.79
CA SER A 411 -10.93 23.76 3.01
C SER A 411 -10.82 25.02 2.15
N HIS A 412 -11.25 24.92 0.87
CA HIS A 412 -11.51 26.09 0.03
C HIS A 412 -12.91 26.60 0.35
N SER A 413 -13.08 27.30 1.47
CA SER A 413 -14.28 28.10 1.65
C SER A 413 -13.93 29.58 1.54
N SER A 414 -14.77 30.35 0.83
CA SER A 414 -14.69 31.81 0.79
C SER A 414 -14.82 32.45 2.18
N TYR A 415 -15.20 31.67 3.19
CA TYR A 415 -15.43 32.06 4.58
C TYR A 415 -14.41 31.51 5.57
N SER A 416 -13.54 30.54 5.18
CA SER A 416 -12.44 30.12 6.03
C SER A 416 -11.44 31.26 6.04
N THR A 417 -11.37 32.00 7.14
CA THR A 417 -10.13 32.71 7.45
C THR A 417 -9.00 31.70 7.34
N THR A 418 -7.95 32.02 6.57
CA THR A 418 -6.76 31.16 6.54
C THR A 418 -6.35 30.86 7.98
N ILE A 419 -5.84 29.66 8.27
CA ILE A 419 -5.43 29.30 9.64
C ILE A 419 -4.45 30.36 10.18
N THR A 420 -3.63 30.92 9.30
CA THR A 420 -2.75 32.06 9.56
C THR A 420 -3.43 33.30 10.14
N MET A 421 -4.71 33.56 9.86
CA MET A 421 -5.47 34.67 10.47
C MET A 421 -5.84 34.36 11.92
N THR A 422 -6.21 33.11 12.25
CA THR A 422 -6.42 32.68 13.64
C THR A 422 -5.12 32.79 14.43
N TYR A 423 -4.01 32.37 13.81
CA TYR A 423 -2.66 32.49 14.37
C TYR A 423 -1.91 33.68 13.74
N HIS A 424 -2.48 34.88 13.89
CA HIS A 424 -1.85 36.11 13.38
C HIS A 424 -0.46 36.34 14.00
N THR A 425 0.32 37.28 13.45
CA THR A 425 1.71 37.54 13.88
C THR A 425 1.88 37.89 15.37
N GLY A 426 0.82 38.37 16.01
CA GLY A 426 0.77 38.68 17.45
C GLY A 426 0.31 37.52 18.34
N HIS A 427 -0.06 36.37 17.76
CA HIS A 427 -0.46 35.20 18.53
C HIS A 427 0.72 34.63 19.32
N VAL A 428 0.49 34.18 20.56
CA VAL A 428 1.55 33.76 21.49
C VAL A 428 2.44 32.65 20.91
N LEU A 429 1.86 31.67 20.20
CA LEU A 429 2.62 30.60 19.52
C LEU A 429 3.65 31.12 18.49
N ARG A 430 3.40 32.27 17.86
CA ARG A 430 4.30 32.90 16.89
C ARG A 430 5.27 33.89 17.53
N SER A 431 5.04 34.26 18.79
CA SER A 431 5.89 35.18 19.53
C SER A 431 7.23 34.53 19.89
N SER A 432 8.25 35.36 20.08
CA SER A 432 9.57 34.92 20.57
C SER A 432 9.50 34.21 21.93
N LEU A 433 8.49 34.52 22.74
CA LEU A 433 8.25 33.89 24.03
C LEU A 433 7.91 32.40 23.92
N CYS A 434 7.40 31.94 22.77
CA CYS A 434 7.08 30.54 22.51
C CYS A 434 7.98 29.87 21.44
N TYR A 435 9.19 30.41 21.22
CA TYR A 435 10.18 29.76 20.35
C TYR A 435 10.73 28.46 20.94
N LYS A 436 10.66 28.29 22.26
CA LYS A 436 10.97 27.05 22.97
C LYS A 436 9.67 26.44 23.53
N ASN A 437 9.79 25.69 24.63
CA ASN A 437 8.65 25.22 25.38
C ASN A 437 7.89 26.41 25.99
N CYS A 438 6.56 26.39 25.88
CA CYS A 438 5.67 27.41 26.44
C CYS A 438 4.32 26.76 26.81
N PRO A 439 3.55 27.33 27.76
CA PRO A 439 2.27 26.74 28.18
C PRO A 439 1.24 26.60 27.04
N GLN A 440 1.31 27.41 25.98
CA GLN A 440 0.39 27.32 24.85
C GLN A 440 0.65 26.10 23.94
N ARG A 441 1.73 25.35 24.17
CA ARG A 441 2.02 24.09 23.47
C ARG A 441 1.47 22.86 24.19
N THR A 442 1.10 22.97 25.47
CA THR A 442 0.48 21.87 26.23
C THR A 442 -1.04 21.85 25.99
N GLU A 443 -1.70 20.74 26.33
CA GLU A 443 -3.15 20.55 26.11
C GLU A 443 -3.57 20.71 24.64
N PHE A 444 -2.66 20.37 23.72
CA PHE A 444 -2.91 20.41 22.29
C PHE A 444 -3.80 19.23 21.87
N ASP A 445 -5.10 19.51 21.75
CA ASP A 445 -6.10 18.58 21.25
C ASP A 445 -6.20 18.64 19.71
N ILE A 446 -5.77 17.56 19.08
CA ILE A 446 -5.75 17.40 17.62
C ILE A 446 -7.16 17.28 17.01
N GLU A 447 -8.14 16.72 17.73
CA GLU A 447 -9.53 16.63 17.28
C GLU A 447 -10.18 18.00 17.25
N LYS A 448 -9.99 18.77 18.33
CA LYS A 448 -10.46 20.15 18.43
C LYS A 448 -9.83 21.03 17.36
N PHE A 449 -8.52 20.87 17.11
CA PHE A 449 -7.82 21.58 16.04
C PHE A 449 -8.41 21.27 14.66
N LYS A 450 -8.60 19.98 14.32
CA LYS A 450 -9.21 19.56 13.04
C LYS A 450 -10.61 20.16 12.87
N SER A 451 -11.42 20.08 13.92
CA SER A 451 -12.81 20.55 13.92
C SER A 451 -12.90 22.08 13.77
N LEU A 452 -12.12 22.83 14.54
CA LEU A 452 -12.09 24.29 14.51
C LEU A 452 -11.75 24.85 13.12
N HIS A 453 -10.81 24.22 12.43
CA HIS A 453 -10.33 24.66 11.12
C HIS A 453 -10.96 23.91 9.93
N GLN A 454 -11.97 23.07 10.18
CA GLN A 454 -12.68 22.28 9.16
C GLN A 454 -11.73 21.53 8.22
N LEU A 455 -10.72 20.90 8.81
CA LEU A 455 -9.65 20.24 8.08
C LEU A 455 -10.03 18.82 7.66
N GLN A 456 -9.56 18.42 6.48
CA GLN A 456 -9.60 17.03 6.04
C GLN A 456 -8.23 16.40 6.30
N ILE A 457 -8.18 15.21 6.90
CA ILE A 457 -6.90 14.51 7.07
C ILE A 457 -6.43 13.91 5.74
N SER A 458 -5.16 14.11 5.38
CA SER A 458 -4.59 13.65 4.11
C SER A 458 -3.54 12.55 4.31
N ALA A 459 -2.67 12.70 5.31
CA ALA A 459 -1.64 11.72 5.62
C ALA A 459 -1.25 11.73 7.11
N ILE A 460 -0.73 10.61 7.60
CA ILE A 460 -0.18 10.45 8.95
C ILE A 460 1.19 9.76 8.82
N ASN A 461 2.15 10.19 9.63
CA ASN A 461 3.39 9.47 9.90
C ASN A 461 3.69 9.57 11.41
N TRP A 462 4.51 8.69 11.97
CA TRP A 462 4.90 8.78 13.37
C TRP A 462 6.32 8.27 13.57
N MET A 463 6.89 8.64 14.71
CA MET A 463 8.20 8.19 15.14
C MET A 463 8.25 7.94 16.63
N LYS A 464 9.21 7.13 17.04
CA LYS A 464 9.62 7.00 18.42
C LYS A 464 11.02 7.57 18.58
N VAL A 465 11.24 8.37 19.61
CA VAL A 465 12.57 8.80 20.04
C VAL A 465 12.71 8.56 21.53
N CYS A 466 13.86 8.06 21.95
CA CYS A 466 14.17 7.81 23.34
C CYS A 466 15.35 8.65 23.80
N TYR A 467 15.46 8.84 25.11
CA TYR A 467 16.72 9.27 25.71
C TYR A 467 17.79 8.21 25.41
N ASP A 468 18.85 8.59 24.72
CA ASP A 468 19.95 7.72 24.34
C ASP A 468 21.31 8.28 24.82
N VAL A 469 22.39 7.59 24.48
CA VAL A 469 23.76 7.97 24.87
C VAL A 469 24.15 9.35 24.31
N TYR A 470 23.66 9.71 23.12
CA TYR A 470 23.92 11.02 22.54
C TYR A 470 23.30 12.10 23.41
N GLU A 471 22.03 11.94 23.80
CA GLU A 471 21.36 12.89 24.68
C GLU A 471 22.01 12.96 26.06
N GLY A 472 22.40 11.82 26.63
CA GLY A 472 23.14 11.76 27.89
C GLY A 472 24.45 12.53 27.85
N SER A 473 25.25 12.34 26.81
CA SER A 473 26.51 13.08 26.64
C SER A 473 26.29 14.58 26.52
N ARG A 474 25.23 15.00 25.83
CA ARG A 474 24.89 16.41 25.62
C ARG A 474 24.48 17.09 26.93
N GLN A 475 23.69 16.40 27.76
CA GLN A 475 23.27 16.93 29.05
C GLN A 475 24.44 17.02 30.04
N ILE A 476 25.31 16.02 30.08
CA ILE A 476 26.55 16.07 30.88
C ILE A 476 27.43 17.23 30.41
N ALA A 477 27.64 17.39 29.10
CA ALA A 477 28.42 18.50 28.56
C ALA A 477 27.82 19.86 28.94
N ALA A 478 26.49 20.01 28.90
CA ALA A 478 25.80 21.22 29.34
C ALA A 478 25.96 21.50 30.84
N LEU A 479 26.00 20.46 31.68
CA LEU A 479 26.30 20.59 33.11
C LEU A 479 27.76 20.97 33.36
N LEU A 480 28.71 20.40 32.60
CA LEU A 480 30.14 20.69 32.70
C LEU A 480 30.49 22.09 32.20
N THR A 481 29.82 22.63 31.18
CA THR A 481 30.00 24.03 30.77
C THR A 481 29.40 25.01 31.77
N ILE A 482 28.46 24.59 32.61
CA ILE A 482 27.94 25.37 33.76
C ILE A 482 28.88 25.22 34.97
N GLN A 483 29.52 24.06 35.12
CA GLN A 483 30.47 23.75 36.18
C GLN A 483 31.90 23.69 35.64
N ASP A 484 32.43 24.85 35.26
CA ASP A 484 33.88 25.03 35.24
C ASP A 484 34.44 24.57 36.61
N ASN A 485 35.09 23.39 36.60
CA ASN A 485 36.13 22.88 37.50
C ASN A 485 35.97 21.52 38.23
N GLN A 486 35.17 20.53 37.82
CA GLN A 486 35.51 19.11 38.16
C GLN A 486 34.98 18.08 37.13
N PRO A 487 35.78 17.05 36.77
CA PRO A 487 35.34 15.95 35.90
C PRO A 487 34.43 14.99 36.68
N VAL A 488 33.14 15.00 36.36
CA VAL A 488 32.16 14.13 37.02
C VAL A 488 31.96 12.85 36.19
N CYS A 489 32.56 11.75 36.65
CA CYS A 489 32.10 10.40 36.31
C CYS A 489 30.98 10.04 37.30
N MET A 490 29.70 10.23 36.95
CA MET A 490 28.60 9.65 37.73
C MET A 490 28.35 8.19 37.30
N ILE A 491 28.86 7.31 38.15
CA ILE A 491 28.44 5.95 38.52
C ILE A 491 26.94 6.00 38.93
N ASP A 492 26.00 5.08 38.71
CA ASP A 492 25.92 3.68 38.25
C ASP A 492 24.55 3.51 37.53
N ILE A 493 24.46 2.84 36.38
CA ILE A 493 23.18 2.61 35.65
C ILE A 493 22.58 1.26 36.07
N ASN A 494 22.45 1.02 37.38
CA ASN A 494 21.76 -0.14 37.94
C ASN A 494 20.76 0.27 39.03
N GLU A 495 19.92 1.25 38.73
CA GLU A 495 18.55 1.47 39.22
C GLU A 495 17.77 2.11 38.07
#